data_AF-A0A4Y2IIF6-F1
#
_entry.id   AF-A0A4Y2IIF6-F1
#
_cell.length_a   1.000
_cell.length_b   1.000
_cell.length_c   1.000
_cell.angle_alpha   90.00
_cell.angle_beta   90.00
_cell.angle_gamma   90.00
#
_symmetry.space_group_name_H-M   'P 1'
#
loop_
_entity.id
_entity.type
_entity.pdbx_description
1 polymer ?
#
loop_
_entity_poly.entity_id
_entity_poly.type
_entity_poly.pdbx_seq_one_letter_code
_entity_poly.pdbx_strand_id
1 'polypeptide(L)'
;MAGCHFASLHHPASISPHNPTSLSVLSSARGRGVKYLDFYVAYPGRVVMIPGEDLREKTTSVEDCAKFCREEKKFICRGFEYCRSTKTCVLHSKHVMDLKQGEFIDSKKKSTCTHYA
;
A
#
# COMPACT_ATOMS: atom_id res chain seq x y z
N MET A 1 -35.04 50.79 7.89
CA MET A 1 -34.01 50.18 7.02
C MET A 1 -33.81 48.74 7.46
N ALA A 2 -34.04 47.81 6.53
CA ALA A 2 -33.79 46.36 6.49
C ALA A 2 -34.05 45.55 7.79
N GLY A 3 -34.99 44.60 7.86
CA GLY A 3 -35.57 43.76 6.82
C GLY A 3 -35.32 42.29 7.19
N CYS A 4 -36.20 41.71 8.00
CA CYS A 4 -36.19 40.28 8.33
C CYS A 4 -36.75 39.49 7.14
N HIS A 5 -35.94 38.59 6.55
CA HIS A 5 -36.37 37.73 5.44
C HIS A 5 -36.51 36.28 5.89
N PHE A 6 -37.69 35.74 5.57
CA PHE A 6 -38.14 34.36 5.65
C PHE A 6 -37.29 33.38 4.82
N ALA A 7 -37.16 32.14 5.30
CA ALA A 7 -37.51 30.95 4.51
C ALA A 7 -37.57 29.70 5.40
N SER A 8 -38.79 29.30 5.76
CA SER A 8 -39.12 27.92 6.12
C SER A 8 -39.13 27.08 4.85
N LEU A 9 -38.41 25.96 4.82
CA LEU A 9 -38.74 24.81 3.97
C LEU A 9 -38.55 23.52 4.78
N HIS A 10 -39.62 23.12 5.45
CA HIS A 10 -39.93 21.71 5.61
C HIS A 10 -40.22 21.15 4.20
N HIS A 11 -39.65 20.00 3.85
CA HIS A 11 -40.38 18.95 3.13
C HIS A 11 -39.84 17.55 3.52
N PRO A 12 -40.74 16.61 3.86
CA PRO A 12 -40.45 15.20 4.14
C PRO A 12 -40.52 14.35 2.84
N ALA A 13 -40.30 13.04 2.99
CA ALA A 13 -40.35 11.96 1.98
C ALA A 13 -39.01 11.74 1.24
N SER A 14 -38.51 10.52 1.07
CA SER A 14 -39.20 9.25 0.91
C SER A 14 -38.31 8.09 1.39
N ILE A 15 -38.79 7.34 2.38
CA ILE A 15 -38.44 5.92 2.55
C ILE A 15 -39.24 5.20 1.48
N SER A 16 -38.56 4.56 0.52
CA SER A 16 -39.21 3.65 -0.43
C SER A 16 -38.60 2.26 -0.33
N PRO A 17 -39.43 1.21 -0.51
CA PRO A 17 -39.19 -0.12 0.03
C PRO A 17 -38.49 -1.05 -0.98
N HIS A 18 -37.98 -2.14 -0.41
CA HIS A 18 -37.42 -3.34 -1.04
C HIS A 18 -37.91 -3.66 -2.46
N ASN A 19 -36.95 -4.01 -3.34
CA ASN A 19 -37.19 -4.99 -4.40
C ASN A 19 -36.02 -6.00 -4.44
N PRO A 20 -36.17 -7.22 -3.88
CA PRO A 20 -35.14 -8.24 -3.92
C PRO A 20 -35.47 -9.23 -5.05
N THR A 21 -35.15 -8.89 -6.29
CA THR A 21 -35.18 -9.90 -7.36
C THR A 21 -34.03 -9.72 -8.33
N SER A 22 -33.24 -10.81 -8.41
CA SER A 22 -32.26 -11.14 -9.43
C SER A 22 -30.89 -10.49 -9.31
N LEU A 23 -30.01 -11.12 -8.54
CA LEU A 23 -28.61 -11.31 -8.91
C LEU A 23 -28.13 -12.61 -8.24
N SER A 24 -28.09 -13.66 -9.03
CA SER A 24 -27.40 -14.90 -8.74
C SER A 24 -25.90 -14.63 -8.55
N VAL A 25 -25.51 -14.20 -7.35
CA VAL A 25 -24.10 -14.18 -6.96
C VAL A 25 -23.76 -15.62 -6.59
N LEU A 26 -23.25 -16.36 -7.59
CA LEU A 26 -22.44 -17.55 -7.37
C LEU A 26 -21.19 -17.10 -6.61
N SER A 27 -21.32 -16.99 -5.29
CA SER A 27 -20.22 -16.76 -4.37
C SER A 27 -19.37 -18.01 -4.35
N SER A 28 -18.55 -18.19 -5.38
CA SER A 28 -17.34 -19.00 -5.29
C SER A 28 -16.44 -18.32 -4.26
N ALA A 29 -16.73 -18.53 -2.99
CA ALA A 29 -15.81 -18.29 -1.89
C ALA A 29 -14.70 -19.32 -1.98
N ARG A 30 -13.88 -19.21 -3.04
CA ARG A 30 -12.52 -19.73 -3.00
C ARG A 30 -11.85 -18.94 -1.89
N GLY A 31 -11.63 -19.57 -0.74
CA GLY A 31 -10.79 -19.02 0.32
C GLY A 31 -9.51 -18.50 -0.34
N ARG A 32 -9.38 -17.19 -0.43
CA ARG A 32 -8.27 -16.54 -1.10
C ARG A 32 -7.12 -16.64 -0.10
N GLY A 33 -6.23 -17.60 -0.29
CA GLY A 33 -5.07 -17.79 0.60
C GLY A 33 -4.34 -16.46 0.76
N VAL A 34 -4.01 -16.11 2.00
CA VAL A 34 -3.31 -14.87 2.35
C VAL A 34 -1.94 -14.89 1.69
N LYS A 35 -1.61 -13.82 0.98
CA LYS A 35 -0.29 -13.61 0.38
C LYS A 35 0.57 -12.77 1.31
N TYR A 36 1.87 -12.94 1.24
CA TYR A 36 2.82 -12.10 1.95
C TYR A 36 2.71 -10.64 1.49
N LEU A 37 2.38 -10.39 0.22
CA LEU A 37 2.20 -9.02 -0.27
C LEU A 37 0.95 -8.32 0.31
N ASP A 38 -0.04 -9.07 0.81
CA ASP A 38 -1.27 -8.49 1.39
C ASP A 38 -0.98 -7.68 2.68
N PHE A 39 0.22 -7.80 3.25
CA PHE A 39 0.66 -7.05 4.44
C PHE A 39 1.33 -5.71 4.14
N TYR A 40 1.45 -5.30 2.87
CA TYR A 40 2.23 -4.13 2.47
C TYR A 40 1.47 -3.20 1.53
N VAL A 41 1.71 -1.90 1.67
CA VAL A 41 1.22 -0.86 0.76
C VAL A 41 2.33 -0.43 -0.19
N ALA A 42 2.02 -0.30 -1.48
CA ALA A 42 2.99 0.11 -2.49
C ALA A 42 3.07 1.63 -2.62
N TYR A 43 4.30 2.16 -2.65
CA TYR A 43 4.63 3.58 -2.80
C TYR A 43 5.49 3.78 -4.06
N PRO A 44 4.87 3.86 -5.26
CA PRO A 44 5.59 4.07 -6.51
C PRO A 44 6.08 5.52 -6.64
N GLY A 45 7.32 5.72 -7.09
CA GLY A 45 7.85 7.04 -7.44
C GLY A 45 8.02 8.02 -6.27
N ARG A 46 7.75 7.59 -5.04
CA ARG A 46 7.98 8.34 -3.82
C ARG A 46 8.67 7.46 -2.82
N VAL A 47 10.00 7.41 -2.88
CA VAL A 47 10.78 6.93 -1.75
C VAL A 47 12.20 7.43 -1.85
N VAL A 48 12.52 8.17 -0.81
CA VAL A 48 13.79 8.14 -0.12
C VAL A 48 14.31 6.70 -0.11
N MET A 49 15.43 6.43 -0.76
CA MET A 49 16.12 5.16 -0.58
C MET A 49 16.44 5.05 0.91
N ILE A 50 15.67 4.26 1.66
CA ILE A 50 16.06 3.89 3.00
C ILE A 50 17.32 3.05 2.82
N PRO A 51 18.45 3.36 3.47
CA PRO A 51 19.60 2.48 3.42
C PRO A 51 19.15 1.07 3.78
N GLY A 52 19.23 0.18 2.79
CA GLY A 52 18.83 -1.21 2.95
C GLY A 52 19.80 -1.93 3.85
N GLU A 53 19.27 -2.76 4.74
CA GLU A 53 20.11 -3.64 5.56
C GLU A 53 20.55 -4.87 4.77
N ASP A 54 19.73 -5.29 3.81
CA ASP A 54 19.96 -6.51 3.05
C ASP A 54 19.51 -6.39 1.60
N LEU A 55 20.42 -6.71 0.68
CA LEU A 55 20.19 -6.76 -0.76
C LEU A 55 20.02 -8.21 -1.19
N ARG A 56 18.83 -8.57 -1.65
CA ARG A 56 18.55 -9.88 -2.26
C ARG A 56 18.57 -9.77 -3.78
N GLU A 57 19.50 -10.46 -4.40
CA GLU A 57 19.58 -10.58 -5.85
C GLU A 57 18.70 -11.72 -6.39
N LYS A 58 18.41 -11.71 -7.69
CA LYS A 58 17.67 -12.76 -8.41
C LYS A 58 16.27 -13.05 -7.86
N THR A 59 15.61 -12.04 -7.29
CA THR A 59 14.25 -12.17 -6.78
C THR A 59 13.25 -12.19 -7.95
N THR A 60 12.46 -13.26 -8.06
CA THR A 60 11.62 -13.48 -9.24
C THR A 60 10.35 -12.62 -9.23
N SER A 61 9.84 -12.31 -8.04
CA SER A 61 8.59 -11.59 -7.87
C SER A 61 8.58 -10.63 -6.67
N VAL A 62 7.60 -9.73 -6.64
CA VAL A 62 7.34 -8.86 -5.47
C VAL A 62 6.92 -9.70 -4.25
N GLU A 63 6.25 -10.83 -4.49
CA GLU A 63 5.79 -11.74 -3.44
C GLU A 63 6.97 -12.36 -2.68
N ASP A 64 8.04 -12.74 -3.39
CA ASP A 64 9.25 -13.28 -2.78
C ASP A 64 9.91 -12.25 -1.85
N CYS A 65 9.94 -10.97 -2.25
CA CYS A 65 10.40 -9.89 -1.40
C CYS A 65 9.59 -9.76 -0.11
N ALA A 66 8.26 -9.79 -0.23
CA ALA A 66 7.37 -9.72 0.92
C ALA A 66 7.59 -10.92 1.85
N LYS A 67 7.77 -12.11 1.27
CA LYS A 67 8.14 -13.32 2.02
C LYS A 67 9.47 -13.15 2.75
N PHE A 68 10.52 -12.71 2.06
CA PHE A 68 11.83 -12.49 2.68
C PHE A 68 11.75 -11.50 3.83
N CYS A 69 11.01 -10.40 3.67
CA CYS A 69 10.81 -9.43 4.75
C CYS A 69 10.11 -10.07 5.95
N ARG A 70 9.04 -10.85 5.73
CA ARG A 70 8.28 -11.52 6.79
C ARG A 70 9.05 -12.64 7.49
N GLU A 71 9.95 -13.30 6.79
CA GLU A 71 10.75 -14.41 7.30
C GLU A 71 12.14 -13.98 7.79
N GLU A 72 12.49 -12.70 7.67
CA GLU A 72 13.77 -12.17 8.13
C GLU A 72 13.88 -12.28 9.66
N LYS A 73 15.04 -12.75 10.11
CA LYS A 73 15.32 -13.03 11.53
C LYS A 73 16.44 -12.17 12.09
N LYS A 74 17.28 -11.61 11.23
CA LYS A 74 18.43 -10.79 11.63
C LYS A 74 17.99 -9.41 12.13
N PHE A 75 16.90 -8.88 11.60
CA PHE A 75 16.32 -7.61 11.99
C PHE A 75 14.81 -7.62 11.78
N ILE A 76 14.11 -6.68 12.40
CA ILE A 76 12.67 -6.48 12.17
C ILE A 76 12.50 -5.78 10.84
N CYS A 77 12.16 -6.53 9.79
CA CYS A 77 11.89 -5.94 8.49
C CYS A 77 10.56 -5.17 8.54
N ARG A 78 10.63 -3.88 8.24
CA ARG A 78 9.49 -2.94 8.24
C ARG A 78 9.00 -2.60 6.84
N GLY A 79 9.74 -3.00 5.82
CA GLY A 79 9.39 -2.78 4.42
C GLY A 79 10.50 -3.23 3.49
N PHE A 80 10.22 -3.20 2.19
CA PHE A 80 11.17 -3.59 1.17
C PHE A 80 11.00 -2.76 -0.11
N GLU A 81 12.05 -2.69 -0.92
CA GLU A 81 12.01 -2.15 -2.26
C GLU A 81 12.23 -3.27 -3.28
N TYR A 82 11.38 -3.33 -4.31
CA TYR A 82 11.56 -4.23 -5.43
C TYR A 82 11.83 -3.45 -6.71
N CYS A 83 13.00 -3.69 -7.31
CA CYS A 83 13.39 -3.13 -8.59
C CYS A 83 13.14 -4.13 -9.71
N ARG A 84 12.12 -3.89 -10.53
CA ARG A 84 11.74 -4.80 -11.63
C ARG A 84 12.83 -4.96 -12.69
N SER A 85 13.60 -3.89 -12.93
CA SER A 85 14.67 -3.84 -13.93
C SER A 85 15.84 -4.78 -13.60
N THR A 86 16.24 -4.82 -12.32
CA THR A 86 17.38 -5.62 -11.87
C THR A 86 16.98 -6.89 -11.15
N LYS A 87 15.69 -7.12 -10.93
CA LYS A 87 15.19 -8.28 -10.16
C LYS A 87 15.86 -8.36 -8.78
N THR A 88 16.04 -7.19 -8.16
CA THR A 88 16.65 -7.03 -6.85
C THR A 88 15.61 -6.59 -5.85
N CYS A 89 15.74 -7.12 -4.64
CA CYS A 89 14.99 -6.72 -3.47
C CYS A 89 15.93 -6.05 -2.48
N VAL A 90 15.50 -4.97 -1.84
CA VAL A 90 16.21 -4.36 -0.72
C VAL A 90 15.29 -4.40 0.48
N LEU A 91 15.71 -4.99 1.59
CA LEU A 91 14.93 -5.05 2.82
C LEU A 91 15.34 -3.91 3.77
N HIS A 92 14.37 -3.32 4.45
CA HIS A 92 14.58 -2.17 5.34
C HIS A 92 14.10 -2.47 6.76
N SER A 93 14.91 -2.09 7.74
CA SER A 93 14.61 -2.18 9.17
C SER A 93 13.89 -0.94 9.71
N LYS A 94 13.95 0.18 8.99
CA LYS A 94 13.46 1.50 9.44
C LYS A 94 12.15 1.87 8.77
N HIS A 95 11.29 2.59 9.49
CA HIS A 95 10.20 3.31 8.85
C HIS A 95 10.71 4.60 8.21
N VAL A 96 9.97 5.11 7.22
CA VAL A 96 10.22 6.41 6.59
C VAL A 96 10.32 7.54 7.62
N MET A 97 9.62 7.42 8.75
CA MET A 97 9.62 8.40 9.85
C MET A 97 10.89 8.35 10.73
N ASP A 98 11.66 7.27 10.65
CA ASP A 98 12.87 7.06 11.46
C ASP A 98 14.15 7.57 10.75
N LEU A 99 14.02 8.10 9.53
CA LEU A 99 15.15 8.54 8.71
C LEU A 99 15.59 9.95 9.07
N LYS A 100 16.90 10.17 9.13
CA LYS A 100 17.46 11.53 9.33
C LYS A 100 17.65 12.25 8.00
N GLN A 101 17.47 13.57 8.01
CA GLN A 101 17.80 14.45 6.89
C GLN A 101 19.26 14.21 6.47
N GLY A 102 19.47 13.63 5.27
CA GLY A 102 20.80 13.23 4.78
C GLY A 102 20.98 11.72 4.52
N GLU A 103 20.10 10.84 5.03
CA GLU A 103 20.02 9.42 4.59
C GLU A 103 19.28 9.26 3.24
N PHE A 104 18.81 10.37 2.69
CA PHE A 104 18.08 10.45 1.44
C PHE A 104 19.07 10.40 0.28
N ILE A 105 19.43 9.20 -0.19
CA ILE A 105 20.17 9.07 -1.45
C ILE A 105 19.25 9.53 -2.58
N ASP A 106 19.64 10.60 -3.27
CA ASP A 106 18.91 11.20 -4.38
C ASP A 106 18.35 10.15 -5.32
N SER A 107 17.06 10.33 -5.66
CA SER A 107 16.20 9.54 -6.54
C SER A 107 16.71 9.39 -7.99
N LYS A 108 17.98 9.68 -8.26
CA LYS A 108 18.63 9.52 -9.57
C LYS A 108 18.98 8.08 -9.91
N LYS A 109 18.87 7.12 -8.98
CA LYS A 109 19.13 5.70 -9.26
C LYS A 109 17.84 4.88 -9.23
N LYS A 110 17.28 4.66 -10.43
CA LYS A 110 16.21 3.73 -10.82
C LYS A 110 14.76 4.17 -10.53
N SER A 111 14.17 4.87 -11.51
CA SER A 111 12.72 5.04 -11.73
C SER A 111 11.89 3.74 -11.87
N THR A 112 12.49 2.57 -11.62
CA THR A 112 11.88 1.24 -11.81
C THR A 112 11.74 0.44 -10.51
N CYS A 113 12.07 1.05 -9.37
CA CYS A 113 11.91 0.46 -8.04
C CYS A 113 10.60 0.94 -7.40
N THR A 114 9.99 0.07 -6.60
CA THR A 114 8.77 0.38 -5.85
C THR A 114 8.99 -0.04 -4.40
N HIS A 115 8.68 0.85 -3.47
CA HIS A 115 8.74 0.57 -2.05
C HIS A 115 7.42 0.01 -1.53
N TYR A 116 7.52 -0.89 -0.55
CA TYR A 116 6.43 -1.61 0.07
C TYR A 116 6.61 -1.54 1.60
N ALA A 117 5.64 -0.98 2.31
CA ALA A 117 5.64 -0.81 3.77
C ALA A 117 4.22 -0.84 4.35
#